data_AF-A0A256FPC1-F1
#
_entry.id   AF-A0A256FPC1-F1
#
_cell.length_a   1.000
_cell.length_b   1.000
_cell.length_c   1.000
_cell.angle_alpha   90.00
_cell.angle_beta   90.00
_cell.angle_gamma   90.00
#
_symmetry.space_group_name_H-M   'P 1'
#
loop_
_entity.id
_entity.type
_entity.pdbx_description
1 polymer ?
#
loop_
_entity_poly.entity_id
_entity_poly.type
_entity_poly.pdbx_seq_one_letter_code
_entity_poly.pdbx_strand_id
1 'polypeptide(L)'
;MENHAYYDKLGKVWTVCLGETKGVKKGDSYTDKQCQQMLIKRLEADFRHPLRKCIRTFDQAPISVQASMLDLSYNIGAGAACKSTAARRMTEKQWHSACNAMTLFNRAGGKVVEGLRKRREMGDAQRIGELELCLVGLK
;
A
#
# COMPACT_ATOMS: atom_id res chain seq x y z
N MET A 1 10.91 10.96 2.35
CA MET A 1 10.96 10.92 0.89
C MET A 1 12.41 11.00 0.49
N GLU A 2 12.87 10.18 -0.46
CA GLU A 2 14.27 10.13 -0.87
C GLU A 2 14.38 10.50 -2.35
N ASN A 3 14.87 11.69 -2.66
CA ASN A 3 14.79 12.24 -4.02
C ASN A 3 15.90 11.77 -4.95
N HIS A 4 16.94 11.13 -4.41
CA HIS A 4 18.03 10.57 -5.18
C HIS A 4 17.93 9.04 -5.24
N ALA A 5 18.18 8.47 -6.41
CA ALA A 5 18.12 7.03 -6.58
C ALA A 5 19.16 6.32 -5.71
N TYR A 6 18.68 5.37 -4.91
CA TYR A 6 19.49 4.48 -4.09
C TYR A 6 19.27 3.03 -4.52
N TYR A 7 20.27 2.18 -4.29
CA TYR A 7 20.13 0.76 -4.58
C TYR A 7 19.51 0.06 -3.38
N ASP A 8 18.25 -0.38 -3.51
CA ASP A 8 17.61 -1.23 -2.51
C ASP A 8 18.22 -2.63 -2.61
N LYS A 9 19.05 -2.99 -1.61
CA LYS A 9 19.72 -4.29 -1.55
C LYS A 9 18.75 -5.45 -1.32
N LEU A 10 17.61 -5.21 -0.68
CA LEU A 10 16.60 -6.25 -0.41
C LEU A 10 15.79 -6.53 -1.68
N GLY A 11 15.32 -5.47 -2.35
CA GLY A 11 14.63 -5.56 -3.64
C GLY A 11 15.54 -5.82 -4.85
N LYS A 12 16.87 -5.67 -4.67
CA LYS A 12 17.91 -5.73 -5.72
C LYS A 12 17.61 -4.82 -6.92
N VAL A 13 17.06 -3.64 -6.65
CA VAL A 13 16.56 -2.72 -7.67
C VAL A 13 16.88 -1.26 -7.29
N TRP A 14 17.12 -0.42 -8.29
CA TRP A 14 17.21 1.02 -8.07
C TRP A 14 15.86 1.58 -7.66
N THR A 15 15.85 2.36 -6.58
CA THR A 15 14.65 2.90 -5.96
C THR A 15 14.81 4.39 -5.73
N VAL A 16 13.74 5.16 -5.87
CA VAL A 16 13.72 6.61 -5.64
C VAL A 16 12.36 7.05 -5.09
N CYS A 17 12.27 8.29 -4.64
CA CYS A 17 11.08 8.96 -4.16
C CYS A 17 10.43 8.24 -2.97
N LEU A 18 9.22 7.71 -3.17
CA LEU A 18 8.39 7.04 -2.18
C LEU A 18 8.34 5.53 -2.46
N GLY A 19 9.45 4.95 -2.94
CA GLY A 19 9.53 3.52 -3.29
C GLY A 19 9.28 3.24 -4.78
N GLU A 20 9.45 4.23 -5.66
CA GLU A 20 9.35 4.00 -7.10
C GLU A 20 10.58 3.23 -7.60
N THR A 21 10.33 2.26 -8.46
CA THR A 21 11.33 1.33 -9.01
C THR A 21 11.21 1.18 -10.53
N LYS A 22 10.10 1.61 -11.12
CA LYS A 22 9.80 1.42 -12.54
C LYS A 22 10.69 2.32 -13.39
N GLY A 23 11.68 1.72 -14.04
CA GLY A 23 12.59 2.42 -14.94
C GLY A 23 13.62 3.30 -14.25
N VAL A 24 13.76 3.19 -12.92
CA VAL A 24 14.74 3.94 -12.14
C VAL A 24 16.14 3.37 -12.38
N LYS A 25 17.12 4.27 -12.50
CA LYS A 25 18.52 3.96 -12.76
C LYS A 25 19.41 4.66 -11.75
N LYS A 26 20.67 4.20 -11.67
CA LYS A 26 21.71 4.86 -10.87
C LYS A 26 21.85 6.32 -11.31
N GLY A 27 21.83 7.23 -10.34
CA GLY A 27 22.04 8.67 -10.57
C GLY A 27 20.77 9.44 -10.91
N ASP A 28 19.62 8.78 -11.05
CA ASP A 28 18.36 9.48 -11.19
C ASP A 28 18.09 10.36 -9.95
N SER A 29 17.53 11.53 -10.18
CA SER A 29 17.15 12.49 -9.15
C SER A 29 15.88 13.21 -9.58
N TYR A 30 14.98 13.45 -8.64
CA TYR A 30 13.69 14.07 -8.92
C TYR A 30 13.36 15.15 -7.88
N THR A 31 12.54 16.11 -8.27
CA THR A 31 11.93 17.06 -7.33
C THR A 31 10.80 16.39 -6.55
N ASP A 32 10.43 16.94 -5.40
CA ASP A 32 9.29 16.50 -4.59
C ASP A 32 8.01 16.39 -5.42
N LYS A 33 7.79 17.38 -6.30
CA LYS A 33 6.64 17.41 -7.21
C LYS A 33 6.66 16.25 -8.19
N GLN A 34 7.81 15.93 -8.77
CA GLN A 34 7.97 14.79 -9.66
C GLN A 34 7.76 13.47 -8.90
N CYS A 35 8.28 13.36 -7.68
CA CYS A 35 8.07 12.20 -6.81
C CYS A 35 6.58 11.97 -6.50
N GLN A 36 5.84 13.03 -6.18
CA GLN A 36 4.40 12.95 -5.95
C GLN A 36 3.63 12.55 -7.23
N GLN A 37 4.00 13.10 -8.38
CA GLN A 37 3.38 12.74 -9.66
C GLN A 37 3.63 11.27 -10.03
N MET A 38 4.85 10.77 -9.77
CA MET A 38 5.18 9.35 -9.95
C MET A 38 4.30 8.48 -9.05
N LEU A 39 4.20 8.82 -7.77
CA LEU A 39 3.35 8.09 -6.83
C LEU A 39 1.90 8.05 -7.32
N ILE A 40 1.30 9.19 -7.63
CA ILE A 40 -0.11 9.25 -8.07
C ILE A 40 -0.32 8.41 -9.33
N LYS A 41 0.57 8.53 -10.32
CA LYS A 41 0.51 7.74 -11.56
C LYS A 41 0.61 6.24 -11.27
N ARG A 42 1.53 5.83 -10.41
CA ARG A 42 1.76 4.43 -10.04
C ARG A 42 0.56 3.87 -9.27
N LEU A 43 0.06 4.62 -8.29
CA LEU A 43 -1.12 4.27 -7.50
C LEU A 43 -2.35 4.06 -8.38
N GLU A 44 -2.62 4.95 -9.34
CA GLU A 44 -3.78 4.81 -10.21
C GLU A 44 -3.63 3.64 -11.19
N ALA A 45 -2.54 3.63 -11.97
CA ALA A 45 -2.37 2.71 -13.09
C ALA A 45 -2.07 1.27 -12.64
N ASP A 46 -1.18 1.11 -11.66
CA ASP A 46 -0.59 -0.18 -11.32
C ASP A 46 -1.19 -0.79 -10.05
N PHE A 47 -2.00 -0.05 -9.29
CA PHE A 47 -2.65 -0.56 -8.06
C PHE A 47 -4.17 -0.38 -8.06
N ARG A 48 -4.71 0.84 -8.18
CA ARG A 48 -6.15 1.07 -8.14
C ARG A 48 -6.88 0.36 -9.28
N HIS A 49 -6.40 0.49 -10.52
CA HIS A 49 -7.00 -0.21 -11.66
C HIS A 49 -7.06 -1.73 -11.47
N PRO A 50 -5.97 -2.45 -11.11
CA PRO A 50 -6.05 -3.87 -10.75
C PRO A 50 -6.99 -4.18 -9.58
N LEU A 51 -6.96 -3.38 -8.51
CA LEU A 51 -7.82 -3.57 -7.34
C LEU A 51 -9.30 -3.48 -7.71
N ARG A 52 -9.69 -2.50 -8.54
CA ARG A 52 -11.08 -2.37 -9.02
C ARG A 52 -11.55 -3.58 -9.82
N LYS A 53 -10.65 -4.28 -10.51
CA LYS A 53 -10.99 -5.51 -11.26
C LYS A 53 -11.31 -6.69 -10.34
N CYS A 54 -10.55 -6.84 -9.24
CA CYS A 54 -10.72 -7.98 -8.32
C CYS A 54 -11.67 -7.68 -7.16
N ILE A 55 -11.81 -6.42 -6.77
CA ILE A 55 -12.73 -5.92 -5.75
C ILE A 55 -13.81 -5.09 -6.46
N ARG A 56 -14.85 -5.76 -6.94
CA ARG A 56 -15.94 -5.16 -7.71
C ARG A 56 -16.70 -4.04 -6.98
N THR A 57 -16.58 -3.95 -5.66
CA THR A 57 -17.16 -2.90 -4.81
C THR A 57 -16.14 -1.84 -4.37
N PHE A 58 -14.93 -1.79 -4.95
CA PHE A 58 -13.84 -0.92 -4.50
C PHE A 58 -14.27 0.54 -4.37
N ASP A 59 -14.86 1.13 -5.43
CA ASP A 59 -15.28 2.53 -5.44
C ASP A 59 -16.53 2.80 -4.57
N GLN A 60 -17.18 1.76 -4.04
CA GLN A 60 -18.31 1.87 -3.11
C GLN A 60 -17.86 1.91 -1.64
N ALA A 61 -16.61 1.50 -1.36
CA ALA A 61 -16.07 1.54 -0.01
C ALA A 61 -15.82 3.00 0.41
N PRO A 62 -15.89 3.32 1.71
CA PRO A 62 -15.47 4.63 2.21
C PRO A 62 -14.03 4.96 1.80
N ILE A 63 -13.73 6.25 1.61
CA ILE A 63 -12.43 6.68 1.06
C ILE A 63 -11.25 6.22 1.93
N SER A 64 -11.44 6.10 3.24
CA SER A 64 -10.45 5.57 4.17
C SER A 64 -10.10 4.11 3.87
N VAL A 65 -11.10 3.28 3.60
CA VAL A 65 -10.92 1.86 3.26
C VAL A 65 -10.24 1.70 1.90
N GLN A 66 -10.62 2.54 0.93
CA GLN A 66 -9.96 2.57 -0.38
C GLN A 66 -8.48 2.93 -0.22
N ALA A 67 -8.18 3.98 0.55
CA ALA A 67 -6.82 4.44 0.80
C ALA A 67 -5.97 3.37 1.52
N SER A 68 -6.49 2.73 2.56
CA SER A 68 -5.78 1.65 3.27
C SER A 68 -5.53 0.43 2.39
N MET A 69 -6.51 0.00 1.58
CA MET A 69 -6.30 -1.11 0.64
C MET A 69 -5.26 -0.74 -0.43
N LEU A 70 -5.24 0.52 -0.87
CA LEU A 70 -4.29 1.01 -1.85
C LEU A 70 -2.86 1.07 -1.29
N ASP A 71 -2.68 1.55 -0.05
CA ASP A 71 -1.38 1.55 0.64
C ASP A 71 -0.87 0.13 0.93
N LEU A 72 -1.75 -0.75 1.40
CA LEU A 72 -1.44 -2.17 1.57
C LEU A 72 -0.95 -2.77 0.25
N SER A 73 -1.72 -2.58 -0.81
CA SER A 73 -1.42 -3.08 -2.16
C SER A 73 -0.11 -2.53 -2.71
N TYR A 74 0.21 -1.26 -2.45
CA TYR A 74 1.50 -0.67 -2.82
C TYR A 74 2.69 -1.42 -2.18
N ASN A 75 2.50 -1.89 -0.94
CA ASN A 75 3.55 -2.61 -0.22
C ASN A 75 3.64 -4.11 -0.57
N ILE A 76 2.51 -4.80 -0.70
CA ILE A 76 2.49 -6.27 -0.90
C ILE A 76 2.31 -6.67 -2.37
N GLY A 77 2.05 -5.71 -3.25
CA GLY A 77 1.71 -5.92 -4.64
C GLY A 77 0.22 -6.18 -4.88
N ALA A 78 -0.30 -5.71 -6.01
CA ALA A 78 -1.70 -5.88 -6.40
C ALA A 78 -2.15 -7.34 -6.45
N GLY A 79 -1.27 -8.25 -6.89
CA GLY A 79 -1.58 -9.68 -6.96
C GLY A 79 -1.86 -10.32 -5.58
N ALA A 80 -1.06 -9.98 -4.57
CA ALA A 80 -1.26 -10.46 -3.21
C ALA A 80 -2.50 -9.80 -2.57
N ALA A 81 -2.68 -8.50 -2.79
CA ALA A 81 -3.86 -7.77 -2.31
C ALA A 81 -5.15 -8.36 -2.90
N CYS A 82 -5.22 -8.62 -4.20
CA CYS A 82 -6.40 -9.21 -4.85
C CYS A 82 -6.75 -10.62 -4.36
N LYS A 83 -5.77 -11.42 -3.94
CA LYS A 83 -5.99 -12.78 -3.41
C LYS A 83 -6.24 -12.78 -1.89
N SER A 84 -6.24 -11.61 -1.25
CA SER A 84 -6.34 -11.49 0.20
C SER A 84 -7.76 -11.74 0.73
N THR A 85 -7.83 -12.13 2.00
CA THR A 85 -9.10 -12.13 2.73
C THR A 85 -9.70 -10.72 2.86
N ALA A 86 -8.86 -9.68 2.91
CA ALA A 86 -9.31 -8.29 2.90
C ALA A 86 -10.06 -7.94 1.61
N ALA A 87 -9.54 -8.32 0.43
CA ALA A 87 -10.19 -8.08 -0.85
C ALA A 87 -11.53 -8.82 -0.97
N ARG A 88 -11.60 -10.06 -0.48
CA ARG A 88 -12.86 -10.81 -0.38
C ARG A 88 -13.88 -10.08 0.49
N ARG A 89 -13.49 -9.68 1.71
CA ARG A 89 -14.37 -8.95 2.64
C ARG A 89 -14.81 -7.59 2.11
N MET A 90 -13.92 -6.87 1.42
CA MET A 90 -14.30 -5.64 0.70
C MET A 90 -15.35 -5.93 -0.38
N THR A 91 -15.16 -6.99 -1.17
CA THR A 91 -16.13 -7.40 -2.21
C THR A 91 -17.52 -7.68 -1.61
N GLU A 92 -17.55 -8.27 -0.41
CA GLU A 92 -18.76 -8.56 0.37
C GLU A 92 -19.29 -7.33 1.15
N LYS A 93 -18.70 -6.14 0.98
CA LYS A 93 -19.01 -4.90 1.70
C LYS A 93 -18.85 -4.95 3.22
N GLN A 94 -18.09 -5.93 3.72
CA GLN A 94 -17.77 -6.06 5.14
C GLN A 94 -16.56 -5.18 5.51
N TRP A 95 -16.73 -3.86 5.46
CA TRP A 95 -15.63 -2.89 5.55
C TRP A 95 -14.79 -3.02 6.81
N HIS A 96 -15.43 -3.07 7.99
CA HIS A 96 -14.76 -3.26 9.27
C HIS A 96 -13.92 -4.55 9.29
N SER A 97 -14.52 -5.64 8.80
CA SER A 97 -13.86 -6.95 8.73
C SER A 97 -12.69 -6.93 7.72
N ALA A 98 -12.83 -6.20 6.62
CA ALA A 98 -11.78 -6.02 5.64
C ALA A 98 -10.59 -5.25 6.22
N CYS A 99 -10.82 -4.13 6.92
CA CYS A 99 -9.78 -3.37 7.60
C CYS A 99 -8.97 -4.27 8.55
N ASN A 100 -9.65 -5.06 9.39
CA ASN A 100 -8.97 -6.00 10.28
C ASN A 100 -8.21 -7.10 9.52
N ALA A 101 -8.69 -7.56 8.37
CA ALA A 101 -7.97 -8.56 7.58
C ALA A 101 -6.69 -8.01 6.94
N MET A 102 -6.56 -6.68 6.76
CA MET A 102 -5.31 -6.06 6.26
C MET A 102 -4.15 -6.23 7.24
N THR A 103 -4.43 -6.39 8.55
CA THR A 103 -3.39 -6.56 9.58
C THR A 103 -2.61 -7.86 9.49
N LEU A 104 -3.16 -8.85 8.80
CA LEU A 104 -2.53 -10.16 8.60
C LEU A 104 -1.25 -10.08 7.74
N PHE A 105 -1.07 -8.99 6.98
CA PHE A 105 0.10 -8.76 6.13
C PHE A 105 1.28 -8.15 6.91
N ASN A 106 1.64 -8.79 8.02
CA ASN A 106 2.69 -8.37 8.94
C ASN A 106 3.91 -9.30 8.98
N ARG A 107 4.03 -10.22 8.02
CA ARG A 107 5.09 -11.23 7.98
C ARG A 107 6.02 -11.08 6.77
N ALA A 108 7.30 -11.40 6.97
CA ALA A 108 8.28 -11.63 5.91
C ALA A 108 9.15 -12.83 6.29
N GLY A 109 9.50 -13.69 5.32
CA GLY A 109 10.23 -14.93 5.61
C GLY A 109 9.54 -15.85 6.63
N GLY A 110 8.20 -15.85 6.66
CA GLY A 110 7.38 -16.65 7.58
C GLY A 110 7.24 -16.10 9.01
N LYS A 111 8.02 -15.08 9.39
CA LYS A 111 8.03 -14.48 10.73
C LYS A 111 7.35 -13.12 10.74
N VAL A 112 6.73 -12.77 11.86
CA VAL A 112 6.20 -11.42 12.08
C VAL A 112 7.36 -10.43 12.09
N VAL A 113 7.19 -9.32 11.37
CA VAL A 113 8.14 -8.21 11.33
C VAL A 113 7.49 -7.02 12.02
N GLU A 114 8.10 -6.54 13.10
CA GLU A 114 7.53 -5.50 13.94
C GLU A 114 7.21 -4.21 13.18
N GLY A 115 8.07 -3.81 12.23
CA GLY A 115 7.82 -2.66 11.38
C GLY A 115 6.61 -2.83 10.45
N LEU A 116 6.35 -4.06 9.96
CA LEU A 116 5.13 -4.35 9.19
C LEU A 116 3.91 -4.36 10.10
N ARG A 117 3.99 -4.97 11.28
CA ARG A 117 2.90 -4.95 12.26
C ARG A 117 2.45 -3.52 12.58
N LYS A 118 3.40 -2.65 12.95
CA LYS A 118 3.15 -1.22 13.21
C LYS A 118 2.51 -0.52 12.01
N ARG A 119 3.05 -0.74 10.80
CA ARG A 119 2.47 -0.17 9.57
C ARG A 119 1.01 -0.60 9.36
N ARG A 120 0.72 -1.88 9.56
CA ARG A 120 -0.61 -2.45 9.31
C ARG A 120 -1.65 -2.08 10.38
N GLU A 121 -1.23 -1.92 11.62
CA GLU A 121 -2.12 -1.70 12.78
C GLU A 121 -2.28 -0.19 13.07
N MET A 122 -1.77 0.27 14.21
CA MET A 122 -1.99 1.63 14.75
C MET A 122 -0.79 2.56 14.54
N GLY A 123 0.14 2.18 13.66
CA GLY A 123 1.28 3.02 13.33
C GLY A 123 2.38 3.01 14.38
N ASP A 124 3.15 4.10 14.39
CA ASP A 124 4.27 4.36 15.28
C ASP A 124 4.40 5.87 15.52
N ALA A 125 5.44 6.31 16.24
CA ALA A 125 5.61 7.72 16.57
C ALA A 125 5.75 8.65 15.35
N GLN A 126 6.04 8.12 14.16
CA GLN A 126 6.27 8.90 12.95
C GLN A 126 5.09 8.88 11.97
N ARG A 127 4.13 7.96 12.14
CA ARG A 127 3.02 7.77 11.18
C ARG A 127 1.86 7.01 11.80
N ILE A 128 0.64 7.32 11.32
CA ILE A 128 -0.54 6.50 11.56
C ILE A 128 -0.43 5.15 10.85
N GLY A 129 -1.20 4.17 11.33
CA GLY A 129 -1.26 2.84 10.72
C GLY A 129 -2.40 2.67 9.72
N GLU A 130 -2.31 1.63 8.88
CA GLU A 130 -3.33 1.34 7.86
C GLU A 130 -4.69 0.98 8.47
N LEU A 131 -4.73 0.25 9.59
CA LEU A 131 -5.98 -0.06 10.30
C LEU A 131 -6.60 1.21 10.89
N GLU A 132 -5.79 2.04 11.56
CA GLU A 132 -6.22 3.33 12.10
C GLU A 132 -6.85 4.21 11.02
N LEU A 133 -6.15 4.37 9.88
CA LEU A 133 -6.68 5.08 8.72
C LEU A 133 -7.98 4.44 8.24
N CYS A 134 -8.02 3.11 8.08
CA CYS A 134 -9.16 2.40 7.49
C CYS A 134 -10.45 2.64 8.29
N LEU A 135 -10.35 2.54 9.62
CA LEU A 135 -11.48 2.62 10.53
C LEU A 135 -12.04 4.05 10.68
N VAL A 136 -11.26 5.11 10.46
CA VAL A 136 -11.73 6.49 10.67
C VAL A 136 -12.94 6.88 9.82
N GLY A 137 -13.08 6.28 8.64
CA GLY A 137 -14.22 6.51 7.73
C GLY A 137 -15.38 5.55 7.94
N LEU A 138 -15.29 4.65 8.92
CA LEU A 138 -16.33 3.70 9.28
C LEU A 138 -16.99 4.16 10.57
N LYS A 139 -18.19 4.73 10.45
CA LYS A 139 -19.05 5.04 11.59
C LYS A 139 -19.77 3.79 12.09
#